data_AF-A0A2G2EZG5-F1
#
_entry.id   AF-A0A2G2EZG5-F1
#
_cell.length_a   1.000
_cell.length_b   1.000
_cell.length_c   1.000
_cell.angle_alpha   90.00
_cell.angle_beta   90.00
_cell.angle_gamma   90.00
#
_symmetry.space_group_name_H-M   'P 1'
#
loop_
_entity.id
_entity.type
_entity.pdbx_description
1 polymer ?
#
loop_
_entity_poly.entity_id
_entity_poly.type
_entity_poly.pdbx_seq_one_letter_code
_entity_poly.pdbx_strand_id
1 'polypeptide(L)'
;MDIQTCIKYLDFVSQECERYLRDGRVSDEELINLIIEMKRFKEKSENSNLPTELKSKISDLKLDYTVQRVERGSWYILAAFASFGAWSVLIHFRQQSKRKQTLSEISFDASRLSSFIRFNY
;
A
#
# COMPACT_ATOMS: atom_id res chain seq x y z
N MET A 1 7.64 16.48 11.24
CA MET A 1 7.96 15.05 11.42
C MET A 1 9.47 14.94 11.62
N ASP A 2 9.91 14.17 12.59
CA ASP A 2 11.33 13.87 12.82
C ASP A 2 11.70 12.48 12.25
N ILE A 3 12.99 12.16 12.26
CA ILE A 3 13.54 10.93 11.70
C ILE A 3 12.99 9.70 12.44
N GLN A 4 12.89 9.76 13.77
CA GLN A 4 12.40 8.66 14.58
C GLN A 4 10.92 8.36 14.31
N THR A 5 10.10 9.39 14.11
CA THR A 5 8.69 9.28 13.71
C THR A 5 8.58 8.67 12.32
N CYS A 6 9.49 9.04 11.41
CA CYS A 6 9.56 8.47 10.06
C CYS A 6 9.80 6.94 10.11
N ILE A 7 10.79 6.50 10.88
CA ILE A 7 11.10 5.07 11.09
C ILE A 7 9.90 4.34 11.70
N LYS A 8 9.34 4.86 12.80
CA LYS A 8 8.18 4.25 13.47
C LYS A 8 6.98 4.08 12.54
N TYR A 9 6.72 5.08 11.70
CA TYR A 9 5.64 5.04 10.73
C TYR A 9 5.89 3.97 9.65
N LEU A 10 7.09 3.93 9.08
CA LEU A 10 7.44 2.93 8.05
C LEU A 10 7.40 1.50 8.60
N ASP A 11 7.86 1.30 9.84
CA ASP A 11 7.78 0.01 10.53
C ASP A 11 6.32 -0.40 10.77
N PHE A 12 5.47 0.54 11.19
CA PHE A 12 4.03 0.31 11.34
C PHE A 12 3.37 -0.12 10.01
N VAL A 13 3.62 0.62 8.92
CA VAL A 13 3.07 0.27 7.60
C VAL A 13 3.53 -1.11 7.15
N SER A 14 4.81 -1.43 7.34
CA SER A 14 5.36 -2.75 6.99
C SER A 14 4.66 -3.87 7.76
N GLN A 15 4.46 -3.70 9.07
CA GLN A 15 3.78 -4.67 9.93
C GLN A 15 2.30 -4.83 9.59
N GLU A 16 1.60 -3.74 9.30
CA GLU A 16 0.20 -3.79 8.85
C GLU A 16 0.08 -4.56 7.54
N CYS A 17 0.97 -4.31 6.57
CA CYS A 17 1.01 -5.08 5.32
C CYS A 17 1.23 -6.57 5.57
N GLU A 18 2.16 -6.94 6.45
CA GLU A 18 2.41 -8.33 6.83
C GLU A 18 1.21 -8.98 7.50
N ARG A 19 0.50 -8.24 8.37
CA ARG A 19 -0.74 -8.71 9.00
C ARG A 19 -1.80 -9.04 7.95
N TYR A 20 -2.07 -8.11 7.04
CA TYR A 20 -3.03 -8.29 5.95
C TYR A 20 -2.65 -9.45 5.01
N LEU A 21 -1.36 -9.64 4.73
CA LEU A 21 -0.87 -10.77 3.95
C LEU A 21 -1.08 -12.11 4.68
N ARG A 22 -0.84 -12.15 5.99
CA ARG A 22 -1.03 -13.35 6.84
C ARG A 22 -2.50 -13.73 6.97
N ASP A 23 -3.38 -12.76 7.17
CA ASP A 23 -4.82 -12.98 7.28
C ASP A 23 -5.43 -13.46 5.96
N GLY A 24 -4.71 -13.27 4.84
CA GLY A 24 -5.01 -13.87 3.55
C GLY A 24 -6.15 -13.19 2.79
N ARG A 25 -6.92 -12.32 3.45
CA ARG A 25 -7.98 -11.46 2.89
C ARG A 25 -7.66 -10.00 3.15
N VAL A 26 -7.89 -9.18 2.13
CA VAL A 26 -7.63 -7.73 2.14
C VAL A 26 -8.78 -7.11 1.39
N SER A 27 -9.54 -6.28 2.07
CA SER A 27 -10.64 -5.54 1.47
C SER A 27 -10.10 -4.37 0.64
N ASP A 28 -10.94 -3.90 -0.29
CA ASP A 28 -10.63 -2.69 -1.04
C ASP A 28 -10.55 -1.47 -0.14
N GLU A 29 -11.36 -1.42 0.91
CA GLU A 29 -11.37 -0.33 1.88
C GLU A 29 -10.06 -0.26 2.69
N GLU A 30 -9.58 -1.40 3.21
CA GLU A 30 -8.29 -1.47 3.92
C GLU A 30 -7.13 -1.06 3.01
N LEU A 31 -7.11 -1.55 1.76
CA LEU A 31 -6.07 -1.19 0.80
C LEU A 31 -6.12 0.31 0.44
N ILE A 32 -7.31 0.87 0.21
CA ILE A 32 -7.50 2.30 -0.09
C ILE A 32 -7.06 3.14 1.11
N ASN A 33 -7.42 2.77 2.33
CA ASN A 33 -7.02 3.47 3.54
C ASN A 33 -5.50 3.51 3.69
N LEU A 34 -4.82 2.38 3.46
CA LEU A 34 -3.36 2.30 3.51
C LEU A 34 -2.69 3.18 2.43
N ILE A 35 -3.24 3.19 1.21
CA ILE A 35 -2.76 4.06 0.12
C ILE A 35 -2.92 5.54 0.49
N ILE A 36 -4.07 5.92 1.07
CA ILE A 36 -4.33 7.28 1.53
C ILE A 36 -3.35 7.66 2.65
N GLU A 37 -3.08 6.75 3.59
CA GLU A 37 -2.14 6.99 4.68
C GLU A 37 -0.72 7.22 4.14
N MET A 38 -0.27 6.39 3.20
CA MET A 38 1.03 6.57 2.54
C MET A 38 1.14 7.90 1.77
N LYS A 39 0.06 8.36 1.13
CA LYS A 39 0.03 9.70 0.50
C LYS A 39 0.17 10.81 1.54
N ARG A 40 -0.58 10.73 2.65
CA ARG A 40 -0.47 11.70 3.77
C ARG A 40 0.92 11.69 4.39
N PHE A 41 1.56 10.53 4.49
CA PHE A 41 2.94 10.44 4.95
C PHE A 41 3.92 11.16 4.01
N LYS A 42 3.78 10.97 2.70
CA LYS A 42 4.59 11.67 1.71
C LYS A 42 4.42 13.19 1.82
N GLU A 43 3.19 13.69 1.90
CA GLU A 43 2.91 15.12 2.11
C GLU A 43 3.50 15.64 3.44
N LYS A 44 3.37 14.88 4.54
CA LYS A 44 3.96 15.25 5.84
C LYS A 44 5.49 15.26 5.80
N SER A 45 6.10 14.37 5.03
CA SER A 45 7.55 14.31 4.86
C SER A 45 8.08 15.50 4.07
N GLU A 46 7.36 15.93 3.03
CA GLU A 46 7.71 17.08 2.20
C GLU A 46 7.71 18.39 3.01
N ASN A 47 6.68 18.57 3.85
CA ASN A 47 6.51 19.74 4.72
C ASN A 47 7.32 19.70 6.02
N SER A 48 8.21 18.71 6.21
CA SER A 48 8.99 18.55 7.43
C SER A 48 10.43 19.08 7.32
N ASN A 49 11.15 19.14 8.44
CA ASN A 49 12.58 19.51 8.46
C ASN A 49 13.50 18.31 8.16
N LEU A 50 13.01 17.27 7.46
CA LEU A 50 13.84 16.13 7.08
C LEU A 50 14.93 16.52 6.06
N PRO A 51 16.09 15.83 6.07
CA PRO A 51 17.13 16.04 5.07
C PRO A 51 16.60 15.89 3.64
N THR A 52 17.07 16.74 2.71
CA THR A 52 16.61 16.78 1.32
C THR A 52 16.79 15.44 0.61
N GLU A 53 17.87 14.72 0.90
CA GLU A 53 18.12 13.37 0.38
C GLU A 53 17.03 12.38 0.82
N LEU A 54 16.62 12.44 2.08
CA LEU A 54 15.57 11.58 2.61
C LEU A 54 14.20 11.94 2.00
N LYS A 55 13.90 13.22 1.84
CA LYS A 55 12.69 13.67 1.14
C LYS A 55 12.64 13.16 -0.30
N SER A 56 13.77 13.22 -1.02
CA SER A 56 13.89 12.68 -2.38
C SER A 56 13.52 11.19 -2.41
N LYS A 57 14.10 10.38 -1.52
CA LYS A 57 13.80 8.94 -1.47
C LYS A 57 12.35 8.62 -1.09
N ILE A 58 11.76 9.40 -0.18
CA ILE A 58 10.34 9.26 0.15
C ILE A 58 9.48 9.64 -1.07
N SER A 59 9.90 10.65 -1.83
CA SER A 59 9.20 11.08 -3.03
C SER A 59 9.26 10.06 -4.17
N ASP A 60 10.36 9.31 -4.26
CA ASP A 60 10.58 8.25 -5.25
C ASP A 60 9.71 6.99 -5.02
N LEU A 61 9.07 6.87 -3.84
CA LEU A 61 8.08 5.83 -3.58
C LEU A 61 6.93 5.94 -4.59
N LYS A 62 6.82 4.92 -5.46
CA LYS A 62 5.77 4.83 -6.46
C LYS A 62 4.46 4.40 -5.80
N LEU A 63 3.72 5.37 -5.27
CA LEU A 63 2.36 5.19 -4.76
C LEU A 63 1.30 5.18 -5.88
N ASP A 64 1.65 4.70 -7.08
CA ASP A 64 0.68 4.50 -8.18
C ASP A 64 -0.05 3.16 -8.01
N TYR A 65 -0.48 2.91 -6.78
CA TYR A 65 -1.32 1.79 -6.42
C TYR A 65 -2.72 2.10 -6.96
N THR A 66 -2.92 1.76 -8.23
CA THR A 66 -4.11 2.06 -9.04
C THR A 66 -5.44 1.91 -8.29
N VAL A 67 -5.90 3.00 -7.66
CA VAL A 67 -7.27 3.15 -7.12
C VAL A 67 -8.30 2.91 -8.23
N GLN A 68 -7.98 3.32 -9.47
CA GLN A 68 -8.81 3.09 -10.66
C GLN A 68 -9.01 1.61 -11.03
N ARG A 69 -8.12 0.70 -10.60
CA ARG A 69 -8.29 -0.75 -10.88
C ARG A 69 -9.29 -1.40 -9.94
N VAL A 70 -9.48 -0.83 -8.76
CA VAL A 70 -10.37 -1.32 -7.72
C VAL A 70 -11.82 -0.94 -8.03
N GLU A 71 -12.10 0.34 -8.34
CA GLU A 71 -13.45 0.81 -8.68
C GLU A 71 -14.01 0.13 -9.95
N ARG A 72 -13.19 -0.04 -11.00
CA ARG A 72 -13.60 -0.76 -12.21
C ARG A 72 -13.97 -2.22 -11.91
N GLY A 73 -13.35 -2.84 -10.91
CA GLY A 73 -13.64 -4.22 -10.54
C GLY A 73 -15.08 -4.46 -10.09
N SER A 74 -15.70 -3.48 -9.40
CA SER A 74 -17.02 -3.64 -8.79
C SER A 74 -18.15 -3.85 -9.80
N TRP A 75 -18.17 -3.09 -10.91
CA TRP A 75 -19.17 -3.27 -11.97
C TRP A 75 -19.00 -4.60 -12.72
N TYR A 76 -17.76 -5.04 -12.93
CA TYR A 76 -17.47 -6.34 -13.55
C TYR A 76 -17.83 -7.51 -12.64
N ILE A 77 -17.69 -7.37 -11.32
CA ILE A 77 -18.13 -8.38 -10.35
C ILE A 77 -19.65 -8.52 -10.38
N LEU A 78 -20.39 -7.40 -10.36
CA LEU A 78 -21.86 -7.40 -10.50
C LEU A 78 -22.31 -8.07 -11.81
N ALA A 79 -21.66 -7.74 -12.92
CA ALA A 79 -21.93 -8.37 -14.21
C ALA A 79 -21.56 -9.87 -14.25
N ALA A 80 -20.50 -10.29 -13.54
CA ALA A 80 -20.08 -11.69 -13.43
C ALA A 80 -20.99 -12.53 -12.52
N PHE A 81 -21.52 -11.94 -11.44
CA PHE A 81 -22.55 -12.54 -10.59
C PHE A 81 -23.85 -12.79 -11.38
N ALA A 82 -24.21 -11.86 -12.27
CA ALA A 82 -25.40 -11.98 -13.11
C ALA A 82 -25.23 -13.02 -14.24
N SER A 83 -24.01 -13.32 -14.67
CA SER A 83 -23.76 -14.16 -15.85
C SER A 83 -23.48 -15.63 -15.53
N PHE A 84 -22.55 -16.00 -14.63
CA PHE A 84 -22.34 -17.42 -14.22
C PHE A 84 -21.48 -17.49 -12.94
N GLY A 85 -22.02 -18.03 -11.84
CA GLY A 85 -21.45 -17.96 -10.48
C GLY A 85 -20.05 -18.55 -10.22
N ALA A 86 -19.43 -19.26 -11.18
CA ALA A 86 -18.04 -19.71 -11.07
C ALA A 86 -17.01 -18.65 -11.51
N TRP A 87 -17.39 -17.74 -12.41
CA TRP A 87 -16.51 -16.68 -12.91
C TRP A 87 -16.33 -15.57 -11.88
N SER A 88 -17.34 -15.27 -11.07
CA SER A 88 -17.21 -14.32 -9.95
C SER A 88 -16.14 -14.78 -8.95
N VAL A 89 -16.09 -16.08 -8.63
CA VAL A 89 -15.07 -16.67 -7.74
C VAL A 89 -13.65 -16.50 -8.33
N LEU A 90 -13.46 -16.80 -9.62
CA LEU A 90 -12.18 -16.60 -10.32
C LEU A 90 -11.74 -15.12 -10.35
N ILE A 91 -12.69 -14.20 -10.56
CA ILE A 91 -12.44 -12.75 -10.54
C ILE A 91 -12.02 -12.30 -9.13
N HIS A 92 -12.71 -12.78 -8.08
CA HIS A 92 -12.35 -12.52 -6.69
C HIS A 92 -10.94 -13.04 -6.36
N PHE A 93 -10.57 -14.24 -6.78
CA PHE A 93 -9.21 -14.76 -6.59
C PHE A 93 -8.16 -13.91 -7.30
N ARG A 94 -8.41 -13.51 -8.56
CA ARG A 94 -7.49 -12.66 -9.32
C ARG A 94 -7.32 -11.27 -8.70
N GLN A 95 -8.39 -10.68 -8.20
CA GLN A 95 -8.32 -9.41 -7.48
C GLN A 95 -7.55 -9.57 -6.18
N GLN A 96 -7.82 -10.63 -5.43
CA GLN A 96 -7.12 -10.89 -4.18
C GLN A 96 -5.62 -11.10 -4.37
N SER A 97 -5.20 -11.80 -5.43
CA SER A 97 -3.79 -11.92 -5.79
C SER A 97 -3.16 -10.56 -6.13
N LYS A 98 -3.87 -9.67 -6.84
CA LYS A 98 -3.39 -8.31 -7.12
C LYS A 98 -3.24 -7.47 -5.85
N ARG A 99 -4.21 -7.53 -4.92
CA ARG A 99 -4.13 -6.83 -3.64
C ARG A 99 -2.93 -7.30 -2.82
N LYS A 100 -2.70 -8.61 -2.75
CA LYS A 100 -1.53 -9.19 -2.08
C LYS A 100 -0.21 -8.73 -2.71
N GLN A 101 -0.15 -8.67 -4.04
CA GLN A 101 1.03 -8.15 -4.73
C GLN A 101 1.30 -6.68 -4.35
N THR A 102 0.27 -5.83 -4.40
CA THR A 102 0.38 -4.42 -4.02
C THR A 102 0.84 -4.23 -2.57
N LEU A 103 0.30 -5.00 -1.62
CA LEU A 103 0.78 -4.96 -0.23
C LEU A 103 2.22 -5.42 -0.08
N SER A 104 2.63 -6.45 -0.84
CA SER A 104 4.01 -6.91 -0.82
C SER A 104 4.98 -5.84 -1.32
N GLU A 105 4.60 -5.09 -2.35
CA GLU A 105 5.37 -3.96 -2.86
C GLU A 105 5.46 -2.83 -1.83
N ILE A 106 4.34 -2.45 -1.19
CA ILE A 106 4.31 -1.45 -0.12
C ILE A 106 5.21 -1.87 1.06
N SER A 107 5.09 -3.12 1.51
CA SER A 107 5.87 -3.65 2.63
C SER A 107 7.37 -3.60 2.34
N PHE A 108 7.77 -4.07 1.16
CA PHE A 108 9.17 -4.06 0.74
C PHE A 108 9.74 -2.63 0.70
N ASP A 109 9.00 -1.71 0.09
CA ASP A 109 9.42 -0.32 -0.04
C ASP A 109 9.52 0.38 1.32
N ALA A 110 8.54 0.15 2.21
CA ALA A 110 8.54 0.69 3.57
C ALA A 110 9.71 0.16 4.40
N SER A 111 9.94 -1.16 4.38
CA SER A 111 11.06 -1.82 5.07
C SER A 111 12.42 -1.34 4.54
N ARG A 112 12.56 -1.21 3.22
CA ARG A 112 13.79 -0.73 2.57
C ARG A 112 14.09 0.71 2.96
N LEU A 113 13.07 1.57 2.98
CA LEU A 113 13.23 2.96 3.36
C LEU A 113 13.54 3.09 4.86
N SER A 114 12.87 2.34 5.74
CA SER A 114 13.16 2.30 7.18
C SER A 114 14.62 1.89 7.42
N SER A 115 15.08 0.83 6.76
CA SER A 115 16.46 0.36 6.83
C SER A 115 17.45 1.43 6.35
N PHE A 116 17.18 2.06 5.19
CA PHE A 116 18.03 3.13 4.67
C PHE A 116 18.18 4.27 5.68
N ILE A 117 17.08 4.71 6.30
CA ILE A 117 17.14 5.77 7.31
C ILE A 117 18.05 5.36 8.46
N ARG A 118 17.83 4.18 9.06
CA ARG A 118 18.61 3.68 10.20
C ARG A 118 20.11 3.54 9.93
N PHE A 119 20.50 3.29 8.68
CA PHE A 119 21.92 3.15 8.30
C PHE A 119 22.60 4.49 8.02
N ASN A 120 21.85 5.54 7.70
CA ASN A 120 22.41 6.83 7.25
C ASN A 120 22.17 7.99 8.24
N TYR A 121 21.26 7.81 9.20
CA TYR A 121 20.87 8.80 10.20
C TYR A 121 20.59 8.13 11.55
#